data_AF-A0A378AYD6-F1
#
_entry.id   AF-A0A378AYD6-F1
#
_cell.length_a   1.000
_cell.length_b   1.000
_cell.length_c   1.000
_cell.angle_alpha   90.00
_cell.angle_beta   90.00
_cell.angle_gamma   90.00
#
_symmetry.space_group_name_H-M   'P 1'
#
loop_
_entity.id
_entity.type
_entity.pdbx_description
1 polymer ?
#
loop_
_entity_poly.entity_id
_entity_poly.type
_entity_poly.pdbx_seq_one_letter_code
_entity_poly.pdbx_strand_id
1 'polypeptide(L)'
;MNYHQYYPVDIVNGPGTRCTLFVSGCVHECPGCYNKSTWRVNSGMPFTAEMADRIIADLNDTRIKRQGLSLSGGDPLHPQNVAEIIKLVQRVRAECPGKDIWVWTGYKLDELNEAQMQVVNLINVLVDGKFVQDLKDPALIWRGSSNQVVHHLR
;
A
#
# COMPACT_ATOMS: atom_id res chain seq x y z
N MET A 1 -5.49 5.74 11.29
CA MET A 1 -4.99 6.35 10.05
C MET A 1 -6.14 6.98 9.27
N ASN A 2 -5.85 7.88 8.33
CA ASN A 2 -6.80 8.30 7.30
C ASN A 2 -6.46 7.69 5.94
N TYR A 3 -7.39 7.74 5.00
CA TYR A 3 -7.19 7.37 3.60
C TYR A 3 -7.91 8.34 2.66
N HIS A 4 -7.44 8.43 1.42
CA HIS A 4 -8.05 9.28 0.39
C HIS A 4 -9.02 8.51 -0.49
N GLN A 5 -8.64 7.30 -0.87
CA GLN A 5 -9.37 6.56 -1.88
C GLN A 5 -9.24 5.06 -1.66
N TYR A 6 -10.33 4.36 -1.95
CA TYR A 6 -10.38 2.92 -2.03
C TYR A 6 -10.95 2.49 -3.38
N TYR A 7 -10.21 1.67 -4.11
CA TYR A 7 -10.67 1.06 -5.35
C TYR A 7 -10.97 -0.42 -5.09
N PRO A 8 -12.24 -0.86 -5.16
CA PRO A 8 -12.59 -2.26 -4.94
C PRO A 8 -12.20 -3.15 -6.13
N VAL A 9 -11.89 -2.57 -7.30
CA VAL A 9 -11.45 -3.26 -8.51
C VAL A 9 -10.43 -2.37 -9.19
N ASP A 10 -9.17 -2.80 -9.17
CA ASP A 10 -8.03 -2.08 -9.73
C ASP A 10 -7.11 -3.04 -10.49
N ILE A 11 -6.55 -2.57 -11.60
CA ILE A 11 -5.63 -3.32 -12.47
C ILE A 11 -4.30 -2.58 -12.67
N VAL A 12 -4.12 -1.43 -12.03
CA VAL A 12 -2.95 -0.56 -12.19
C VAL A 12 -1.94 -0.77 -11.08
N ASN A 13 -2.37 -0.98 -9.84
CA ASN A 13 -1.48 -1.05 -8.67
C ASN A 13 -1.09 -2.50 -8.33
N GLY A 14 -0.51 -3.22 -9.28
CA GLY A 14 0.01 -4.58 -9.11
C GLY A 14 -0.67 -5.60 -10.06
N PRO A 15 -0.20 -6.86 -10.05
CA PRO A 15 -0.68 -7.90 -10.93
C PRO A 15 -2.10 -8.37 -10.56
N GLY A 16 -2.85 -8.72 -11.62
CA GLY A 16 -4.23 -9.17 -11.52
C GLY A 16 -5.20 -8.06 -11.14
N THR A 17 -6.45 -8.43 -10.88
CA THR A 17 -7.44 -7.52 -10.31
C THR A 17 -7.23 -7.42 -8.81
N ARG A 18 -7.17 -6.22 -8.25
CA ARG A 18 -6.82 -5.96 -6.85
C ARG A 18 -7.82 -5.05 -6.17
N CYS A 19 -7.87 -5.13 -4.85
CA CYS A 19 -8.38 -4.03 -4.04
C CYS A 19 -7.21 -3.09 -3.73
N THR A 20 -7.37 -1.79 -3.88
CA THR A 20 -6.29 -0.82 -3.62
C THR A 20 -6.74 0.26 -2.66
N LEU A 21 -6.00 0.42 -1.57
CA LEU A 21 -6.22 1.47 -0.56
C LEU A 21 -5.10 2.52 -0.65
N PHE A 22 -5.49 3.77 -0.86
CA PHE A 22 -4.61 4.93 -0.87
C PHE A 22 -4.68 5.64 0.48
N VAL A 23 -3.72 5.38 1.38
CA VAL A 23 -3.67 5.97 2.73
C VAL A 23 -3.21 7.42 2.71
N SER A 24 -3.47 8.15 3.80
CA SER A 24 -2.93 9.48 4.07
C SER A 24 -1.65 9.40 4.90
N GLY A 25 -0.83 10.45 4.87
CA GLY A 25 0.42 10.58 5.62
C GLY A 25 1.64 10.17 4.83
N CYS A 26 2.51 11.13 4.48
CA CYS A 26 3.82 10.88 3.89
C CYS A 26 4.76 12.05 4.23
N VAL A 27 5.94 11.74 4.79
CA VAL A 27 6.94 12.76 5.19
C VAL A 27 7.96 13.06 4.09
N HIS A 28 7.93 12.33 2.98
CA HIS A 28 8.96 12.44 1.96
C HIS A 28 8.75 13.62 1.00
N GLU A 29 7.50 14.04 0.82
CA GLU A 29 7.10 15.20 0.03
C GLU A 29 7.82 15.29 -1.34
N CYS A 30 7.96 14.14 -2.03
CA CYS A 30 8.82 14.05 -3.20
C CYS A 30 8.41 15.07 -4.29
N PRO A 31 9.38 15.79 -4.89
CA PRO A 31 9.14 16.59 -6.08
C PRO A 31 8.49 15.75 -7.17
N GLY A 32 7.45 16.29 -7.80
CA GLY A 32 6.71 15.57 -8.85
C GLY A 32 5.85 14.39 -8.39
N CYS A 33 5.69 14.16 -7.07
CA CYS A 33 4.81 13.11 -6.56
C CYS A 33 3.39 13.24 -7.12
N TYR A 34 2.79 12.12 -7.52
CA TYR A 34 1.41 12.08 -8.01
C TYR A 34 0.39 12.26 -6.87
N ASN A 35 0.69 11.71 -5.69
CA ASN A 35 -0.20 11.69 -4.52
C ASN A 35 0.03 12.87 -3.55
N LYS A 36 0.29 14.09 -4.03
CA LYS A 36 0.58 15.23 -3.13
C LYS A 36 -0.54 15.52 -2.13
N SER A 37 -1.79 15.27 -2.52
CA SER A 37 -2.95 15.46 -1.66
C SER A 37 -2.93 14.58 -0.41
N THR A 38 -2.18 13.47 -0.42
CA THR A 38 -2.14 12.51 0.69
C THR A 38 -1.08 12.83 1.74
N TRP A 39 -0.19 13.81 1.56
CA TRP A 39 0.95 14.03 2.45
C TRP A 39 0.57 14.29 3.90
N ARG A 40 -0.46 15.10 4.14
CA ARG A 40 -0.93 15.41 5.50
C ARG A 40 -1.58 14.19 6.12
N VAL A 41 -1.13 13.79 7.30
CA VAL A 41 -1.65 12.62 8.02
C VAL A 41 -3.14 12.69 8.34
N ASN A 42 -3.69 13.90 8.50
CA ASN A 42 -5.10 14.15 8.80
C ASN A 42 -5.93 14.51 7.55
N SER A 43 -5.38 14.35 6.34
CA SER A 43 -6.12 14.54 5.09
C SER A 43 -6.98 13.32 4.75
N GLY A 44 -7.94 13.47 3.84
CA GLY A 44 -8.85 12.39 3.45
C GLY A 44 -9.90 12.12 4.54
N MET A 45 -10.31 10.86 4.68
CA MET A 45 -11.30 10.42 5.65
C MET A 45 -10.74 9.37 6.61
N PRO A 46 -11.28 9.27 7.84
CA PRO A 46 -10.87 8.25 8.80
C PRO A 46 -11.01 6.85 8.23
N PHE A 47 -10.00 6.01 8.44
CA PHE A 47 -10.12 4.57 8.20
C PHE A 47 -10.82 3.93 9.39
N THR A 48 -11.94 3.26 9.13
CA THR A 48 -12.80 2.68 10.17
C THR A 48 -12.90 1.16 10.05
N ALA A 49 -13.49 0.52 11.07
CA ALA A 49 -13.73 -0.92 11.07
C ALA A 49 -14.61 -1.34 9.88
N GLU A 50 -15.63 -0.54 9.54
CA GLU A 50 -16.52 -0.80 8.41
C GLU A 50 -15.76 -0.79 7.07
N MET A 51 -14.75 0.08 6.94
CA MET A 51 -13.90 0.09 5.76
C MET A 51 -13.01 -1.17 5.70
N ALA A 52 -12.46 -1.61 6.83
CA ALA A 52 -11.74 -2.87 6.89
C ALA A 52 -12.63 -4.06 6.51
N ASP A 53 -13.86 -4.12 7.04
CA ASP A 53 -14.84 -5.18 6.73
C ASP A 53 -15.21 -5.17 5.25
N ARG A 54 -15.37 -3.99 4.66
CA ARG A 54 -15.60 -3.84 3.22
C ARG A 54 -14.44 -4.39 2.40
N ILE A 55 -13.19 -4.11 2.78
CA ILE A 55 -12.00 -4.65 2.09
C ILE A 55 -12.01 -6.18 2.15
N ILE A 56 -12.25 -6.77 3.32
CA ILE A 56 -12.30 -8.22 3.49
C ILE A 56 -13.43 -8.84 2.66
N ALA A 57 -14.62 -8.25 2.68
CA ALA A 57 -15.76 -8.70 1.89
C ALA A 57 -15.46 -8.64 0.38
N ASP A 58 -14.88 -7.55 -0.10
CA ASP A 58 -14.50 -7.40 -1.51
C ASP A 58 -13.44 -8.43 -1.92
N LEU A 59 -12.40 -8.65 -1.09
CA LEU A 59 -11.38 -9.65 -1.38
C LEU A 59 -11.95 -11.08 -1.47
N ASN A 60 -12.96 -11.39 -0.66
CA ASN A 60 -13.61 -12.69 -0.63
C ASN A 60 -14.78 -12.85 -1.61
N ASP A 61 -15.22 -11.78 -2.28
CA ASP A 61 -16.28 -11.85 -3.26
C ASP A 61 -15.87 -12.72 -4.46
N THR A 62 -16.57 -13.83 -4.64
CA THR A 62 -16.30 -14.81 -5.70
C THR A 62 -16.81 -14.38 -7.08
N ARG A 63 -17.69 -13.38 -7.15
CA ARG A 63 -18.20 -12.83 -8.42
C ARG A 63 -17.13 -12.04 -9.17
N ILE A 64 -16.26 -11.37 -8.42
CA ILE A 64 -15.11 -10.62 -8.95
C ILE A 64 -13.85 -11.14 -8.28
N LYS A 65 -13.16 -12.06 -8.96
CA LYS A 65 -11.94 -12.65 -8.44
C LYS A 65 -10.83 -11.59 -8.37
N ARG A 66 -10.52 -11.15 -7.14
CA ARG A 66 -9.33 -10.35 -6.84
C ARG A 66 -8.14 -11.23 -6.49
N GLN A 67 -6.98 -10.91 -7.01
CA GLN A 67 -5.72 -11.54 -6.64
C GLN A 67 -5.30 -11.14 -5.22
N GLY A 68 -5.50 -9.87 -4.84
CA GLY A 68 -5.12 -9.44 -3.50
C GLY A 68 -5.31 -7.96 -3.22
N LEU A 69 -4.60 -7.49 -2.19
CA LEU A 69 -4.67 -6.12 -1.68
C LEU A 69 -3.40 -5.35 -2.06
N SER A 70 -3.57 -4.08 -2.42
CA SER A 70 -2.49 -3.11 -2.60
C SER A 70 -2.66 -1.95 -1.66
N LEU A 71 -1.58 -1.59 -0.97
CA LEU A 71 -1.52 -0.46 -0.04
C LEU A 71 -0.56 0.58 -0.62
N SER A 72 -1.07 1.77 -0.92
CA SER A 72 -0.35 2.87 -1.56
C SER A 72 -0.88 4.22 -1.03
N GLY A 73 -0.71 5.31 -1.78
CA GLY A 73 -1.19 6.65 -1.43
C GLY A 73 -0.09 7.55 -0.90
N GLY A 74 -0.20 7.94 0.37
CA GLY A 74 0.89 8.55 1.12
C GLY A 74 1.99 7.52 1.36
N ASP A 75 2.11 7.04 2.59
CA ASP A 75 3.01 5.95 2.93
C ASP A 75 2.35 5.01 3.95
N PRO A 76 1.99 3.77 3.56
CA PRO A 76 1.50 2.73 4.48
C PRO A 76 2.45 2.46 5.64
N LEU A 77 3.76 2.66 5.48
CA LEU A 77 4.75 2.49 6.53
C LEU A 77 5.06 3.78 7.30
N HIS A 78 4.33 4.88 7.05
CA HIS A 78 4.41 6.05 7.91
C HIS A 78 4.10 5.66 9.37
N PRO A 79 4.84 6.16 10.39
CA PRO A 79 4.67 5.72 11.79
C PRO A 79 3.23 5.78 12.32
N GLN A 80 2.42 6.75 11.89
CA GLN A 80 1.02 6.86 12.30
C GLN A 80 0.08 5.83 11.64
N ASN A 81 0.52 5.20 10.55
CA ASN A 81 -0.27 4.22 9.80
C ASN A 81 0.06 2.79 10.19
N VAL A 82 1.32 2.51 10.57
CA VAL A 82 1.85 1.16 10.82
C VAL A 82 0.93 0.32 11.71
N ALA A 83 0.48 0.84 12.85
CA ALA A 83 -0.37 0.07 13.76
C ALA A 83 -1.69 -0.38 13.13
N GLU A 84 -2.31 0.45 12.30
CA GLU A 84 -3.58 0.12 11.64
C GLU A 84 -3.35 -0.76 10.41
N ILE A 85 -2.25 -0.55 9.68
CA ILE A 85 -1.82 -1.42 8.60
C ILE A 85 -1.56 -2.84 9.09
N ILE A 86 -0.87 -3.01 10.23
CA ILE A 86 -0.62 -4.34 10.84
C ILE A 86 -1.94 -5.07 11.06
N LYS A 87 -2.94 -4.43 11.69
CA LYS A 87 -4.25 -5.03 11.92
C LYS A 87 -4.92 -5.44 10.61
N LEU A 88 -4.91 -4.58 9.61
CA LEU A 88 -5.53 -4.86 8.31
C LEU A 88 -4.85 -6.04 7.61
N VAL A 89 -3.51 -6.07 7.54
CA VAL A 89 -2.80 -7.18 6.86
C VAL A 89 -2.94 -8.50 7.61
N GLN A 90 -3.01 -8.48 8.95
CA GLN A 90 -3.31 -9.67 9.75
C GLN A 90 -4.70 -10.22 9.43
N ARG A 91 -5.71 -9.34 9.36
CA ARG A 91 -7.07 -9.72 8.96
C ARG A 91 -7.11 -10.31 7.55
N VAL A 92 -6.48 -9.66 6.57
CA VAL A 92 -6.43 -10.19 5.19
C VAL A 92 -5.80 -11.57 5.14
N ARG A 93 -4.70 -11.81 5.86
CA ARG A 93 -4.07 -13.14 5.91
C ARG A 93 -4.96 -14.19 6.56
N ALA A 94 -5.70 -13.83 7.61
CA ALA A 94 -6.55 -14.76 8.35
C ALA A 94 -7.86 -15.06 7.62
N GLU A 95 -8.46 -14.05 7.00
CA GLU A 95 -9.83 -14.10 6.48
C GLU A 95 -9.90 -14.23 4.95
N CYS A 96 -8.82 -13.95 4.22
CA CYS A 96 -8.78 -13.99 2.76
C CYS A 96 -7.69 -14.96 2.25
N PRO A 97 -7.91 -16.29 2.36
CA PRO A 97 -6.91 -17.27 1.99
C PRO A 97 -6.51 -17.15 0.51
N GLY A 98 -5.20 -17.23 0.24
CA GLY A 98 -4.63 -17.18 -1.11
C GLY A 98 -4.52 -15.78 -1.71
N LYS A 99 -4.80 -14.70 -0.96
CA LYS A 99 -4.60 -13.32 -1.41
C LYS A 99 -3.19 -12.83 -1.11
N ASP A 100 -2.55 -12.18 -2.09
CA ASP A 100 -1.26 -11.52 -1.88
C ASP A 100 -1.44 -10.06 -1.43
N ILE A 101 -0.45 -9.53 -0.72
CA ILE A 101 -0.45 -8.14 -0.25
C ILE A 101 0.76 -7.41 -0.80
N TRP A 102 0.52 -6.28 -1.46
CA TRP A 102 1.53 -5.39 -2.02
C TRP A 102 1.55 -4.07 -1.25
N VAL A 103 2.74 -3.53 -0.97
CA VAL A 103 2.93 -2.26 -0.27
C VAL A 103 3.92 -1.40 -1.04
N TRP A 104 3.55 -0.15 -1.30
CA TRP A 104 4.45 0.89 -1.78
C TRP A 104 4.87 1.78 -0.63
N THR A 105 6.15 2.08 -0.50
CA THR A 105 6.69 2.94 0.56
C THR A 105 7.86 3.77 0.05
N GLY A 106 8.07 4.96 0.61
CA GLY A 106 9.24 5.78 0.31
C GLY A 106 10.46 5.47 1.17
N TYR A 107 10.29 4.70 2.25
CA TYR A 107 11.39 4.14 3.04
C TYR A 107 12.09 3.02 2.26
N LYS A 108 13.36 2.76 2.53
CA LYS A 108 14.03 1.56 2.01
C LYS A 108 13.94 0.41 2.98
N LEU A 109 13.94 -0.83 2.47
CA LEU A 109 13.84 -2.05 3.28
C LEU A 109 14.92 -2.13 4.38
N ASP A 110 16.14 -1.70 4.09
CA ASP A 110 17.28 -1.70 5.01
C ASP A 110 17.24 -0.56 6.06
N GLU A 111 16.30 0.37 5.93
CA GLU A 111 16.10 1.51 6.84
C GLU A 111 14.89 1.31 7.77
N LEU A 112 14.13 0.22 7.60
CA LEU A 112 12.91 -0.02 8.36
C LEU A 112 13.18 -0.39 9.82
N ASN A 113 12.42 0.22 10.72
CA ASN A 113 12.43 -0.14 12.13
C ASN A 113 11.63 -1.42 12.41
N GLU A 114 11.71 -1.91 13.66
CA GLU A 114 11.03 -3.15 14.08
C GLU A 114 9.51 -3.14 13.80
N ALA A 115 8.82 -2.03 14.07
CA ALA A 115 7.38 -1.92 13.86
C ALA A 115 7.01 -1.99 12.36
N GLN A 116 7.79 -1.32 11.50
CA GLN A 116 7.61 -1.41 10.05
C GLN A 116 7.93 -2.81 9.52
N MET A 117 8.98 -3.45 10.06
CA MET A 117 9.34 -4.82 9.71
C MET A 117 8.26 -5.84 10.07
N GLN A 118 7.44 -5.59 11.09
CA GLN A 118 6.26 -6.43 11.35
C GLN A 118 5.27 -6.43 10.18
N VAL A 119 5.08 -5.30 9.49
CA VAL A 119 4.27 -5.25 8.26
C VAL A 119 4.95 -6.05 7.15
N VAL A 120 6.25 -5.84 6.93
CA VAL A 120 7.04 -6.56 5.90
C VAL A 120 6.93 -8.07 6.07
N ASN A 121 6.99 -8.56 7.31
CA ASN A 121 6.86 -9.97 7.66
C ASN A 121 5.47 -10.57 7.35
N LEU A 122 4.47 -9.75 7.02
CA LEU A 122 3.10 -10.17 6.72
C LEU A 122 2.71 -9.99 5.24
N ILE A 123 3.45 -9.22 4.45
CA ILE A 123 3.12 -8.90 3.04
C ILE A 123 3.95 -9.71 2.03
N ASN A 124 3.53 -9.76 0.77
CA ASN A 124 4.19 -10.55 -0.28
C ASN A 124 5.18 -9.73 -1.10
N VAL A 125 4.84 -8.48 -1.39
CA VAL A 125 5.68 -7.60 -2.22
C VAL A 125 5.81 -6.23 -1.56
N LEU A 126 7.04 -5.75 -1.48
CA LEU A 126 7.37 -4.39 -1.05
C LEU A 126 7.99 -3.65 -2.24
N VAL A 127 7.43 -2.50 -2.61
CA VAL A 127 8.06 -1.56 -3.53
C VAL A 127 8.60 -0.41 -2.71
N ASP A 128 9.92 -0.33 -2.58
CA ASP A 128 10.59 0.57 -1.65
C ASP A 128 11.27 1.77 -2.34
N GLY A 129 11.63 2.76 -1.54
CA GLY A 129 12.36 3.94 -1.98
C GLY A 129 11.49 5.10 -2.47
N LYS A 130 11.96 6.31 -2.21
CA LYS A 130 11.31 7.56 -2.63
C LYS A 130 11.17 7.65 -4.14
N PHE A 131 10.10 8.30 -4.59
CA PHE A 131 10.00 8.78 -5.96
C PHE A 131 11.06 9.86 -6.23
N VAL A 132 11.81 9.73 -7.32
CA VAL A 132 12.81 10.69 -7.79
C VAL A 132 12.43 11.15 -9.19
N GLN A 133 12.07 12.43 -9.35
CA GLN A 133 11.55 12.99 -10.60
C GLN A 133 12.51 12.81 -11.79
N ASP A 134 13.81 13.00 -11.56
CA ASP A 134 14.84 12.88 -12.62
C ASP A 134 15.06 11.42 -13.07
N LEU A 135 14.62 10.47 -12.26
CA LEU A 135 14.69 9.03 -12.54
C LEU A 135 13.34 8.45 -12.95
N LYS A 136 12.35 9.31 -13.21
CA LYS A 136 11.01 8.91 -13.64
C LYS A 136 11.07 8.26 -15.01
N ASP A 137 10.51 7.06 -15.12
CA ASP A 137 10.36 6.37 -16.39
C ASP A 137 9.01 5.62 -16.41
N PRO A 138 8.07 6.00 -17.30
CA PRO A 138 6.75 5.37 -17.39
C PRO A 138 6.77 3.93 -17.90
N ALA A 139 7.90 3.45 -18.47
CA ALA A 139 8.06 2.06 -18.87
C ALA A 139 8.39 1.13 -17.68
N LEU A 140 8.71 1.70 -16.50
CA LEU A 140 8.99 0.91 -15.30
C LEU A 140 7.73 0.25 -14.78
N ILE A 141 7.81 -1.06 -14.61
CA ILE A 141 6.71 -1.87 -14.11
C ILE A 141 6.62 -1.70 -12.59
N TRP A 142 5.43 -1.34 -12.10
CA TRP A 142 5.06 -1.19 -10.68
C TRP A 142 5.78 -0.11 -9.87
N ARG A 143 6.64 0.72 -10.47
CA ARG A 143 7.38 1.77 -9.77
C ARG A 143 7.46 3.05 -10.61
N GLY A 144 7.55 4.19 -9.93
CA GLY A 144 7.56 5.50 -10.58
C GLY A 144 8.94 5.99 -10.99
N SER A 145 10.01 5.52 -10.36
CA SER A 145 11.39 5.89 -10.67
C SER A 145 12.37 4.73 -10.53
N SER A 146 13.48 4.76 -11.28
CA SER A 146 14.40 3.63 -11.42
C SER A 146 15.19 3.27 -10.16
N ASN A 147 15.24 4.18 -9.18
CA ASN A 147 15.86 3.94 -7.87
C ASN A 147 15.01 3.07 -6.93
N GLN A 148 13.72 2.91 -7.21
CA GLN A 148 12.81 2.12 -6.36
C GLN A 148 13.01 0.63 -6.62
N VAL A 149 12.96 -0.22 -5.60
CA VAL A 149 13.19 -1.66 -5.76
C VAL A 149 11.91 -2.44 -5.46
N VAL A 150 11.62 -3.45 -6.29
CA VAL A 150 10.51 -4.38 -6.07
C VAL A 150 11.07 -5.63 -5.40
N HIS A 151 10.71 -5.84 -4.14
CA HIS A 151 11.12 -6.99 -3.33
C HIS A 151 10.01 -8.03 -3.30
N HIS A 152 10.28 -9.22 -3.82
CA HIS A 152 9.39 -10.38 -3.70
C HIS A 152 9.77 -11.17 -2.45
N LEU A 153 8.94 -11.10 -1.42
CA LEU A 153 9.26 -11.60 -0.08
C LEU A 153 8.81 -13.05 0.14
N ARG A 154 7.73 -13.48 -0.52
CA ARG A 154 7.25 -14.86 -0.58
C ARG A 154 6.14 -15.05 -1.62
#